data_AF-A0A087GQD1-F1
#
_entry.id   AF-A0A087GQD1-F1
#
_cell.length_a   1.000
_cell.length_b   1.000
_cell.length_c   1.000
_cell.angle_alpha   90.00
_cell.angle_beta   90.00
_cell.angle_gamma   90.00
#
_symmetry.space_group_name_H-M   'P 1'
#
loop_
_entity.id
_entity.type
_entity.pdbx_description
1 polymer ?
#
loop_
_entity_poly.entity_id
_entity_poly.type
_entity_poly.pdbx_seq_one_letter_code
_entity_poly.pdbx_strand_id
1 'polypeptide(L)'
;MDNRKSVESELQEYQRKCIEAEERAIEESAKASTLQRQLADEKTGITSWIKRATKAAIRTFATKFQGKIDHAKEKIKALGGNPKKKLVQLAQVEANIEFTRILREAPDSFDTEATKDVAWLPNVASGDAVFDSLFAGLHSDLVISLISSDSSGTARDNVSLETLAADVGVRAFDGSMTGELGVNHDDDEYVNIDD
;
A
#
# COMPACT_ATOMS: atom_id res chain seq x y z
N MET A 1 -33.37 -14.90 80.68
CA MET A 1 -32.44 -13.76 80.46
C MET A 1 -31.45 -14.07 79.34
N ASP A 2 -31.16 -15.36 79.11
CA ASP A 2 -30.11 -15.83 78.20
C ASP A 2 -30.44 -15.67 76.70
N ASN A 3 -31.69 -15.87 76.29
CA ASN A 3 -32.09 -15.69 74.88
C ASN A 3 -31.87 -14.26 74.36
N ARG A 4 -32.05 -13.24 75.21
CA ARG A 4 -31.83 -11.84 74.82
C ARG A 4 -30.34 -11.55 74.57
N LYS A 5 -29.46 -12.12 75.41
CA LYS A 5 -28.01 -12.01 75.25
C LYS A 5 -27.50 -12.75 74.01
N SER A 6 -28.10 -13.91 73.68
CA SER A 6 -27.78 -14.66 72.45
C SER A 6 -28.07 -13.85 71.19
N VAL A 7 -29.26 -13.24 71.12
CA VAL A 7 -29.68 -12.42 69.98
C VAL A 7 -28.81 -11.16 69.82
N GLU A 8 -28.42 -10.52 70.93
CA GLU A 8 -27.50 -9.38 70.90
C GLU A 8 -26.11 -9.77 70.36
N SER A 9 -25.60 -10.96 70.74
CA SER A 9 -24.32 -11.46 70.26
C SER A 9 -24.34 -11.77 68.75
N GLU A 10 -25.42 -12.41 68.27
CA GLU A 10 -25.60 -12.69 66.83
C GLU A 10 -25.72 -11.42 66.01
N LEU A 11 -26.44 -10.42 66.51
CA LEU A 11 -26.57 -9.11 65.86
C LEU A 11 -25.21 -8.41 65.73
N GLN A 12 -24.38 -8.49 66.78
CA GLN A 12 -23.04 -7.91 66.77
C GLN A 12 -22.10 -8.63 65.78
N GLU A 13 -22.19 -9.96 65.69
CA GLU A 13 -21.44 -10.74 64.70
C GLU A 13 -21.87 -10.41 63.27
N TYR A 14 -23.18 -10.28 63.04
CA TYR A 14 -23.73 -9.87 61.75
C TYR A 14 -23.24 -8.48 61.35
N GLN A 15 -23.32 -7.50 62.26
CA GLN A 15 -22.82 -6.14 62.03
C GLN A 15 -21.33 -6.12 61.65
N ARG A 16 -20.51 -6.93 62.34
CA ARG A 16 -19.09 -7.07 62.01
C ARG A 16 -18.89 -7.61 60.58
N LYS A 17 -19.61 -8.67 60.22
CA LYS A 17 -19.54 -9.25 58.87
C LYS A 17 -19.99 -8.26 57.80
N CYS A 18 -20.99 -7.42 58.09
CA CYS A 18 -21.41 -6.36 57.18
C CYS A 18 -20.29 -5.33 56.96
N ILE A 19 -19.61 -4.88 58.02
CA ILE A 19 -18.48 -3.94 57.92
C ILE A 19 -17.34 -4.55 57.10
N GLU A 20 -16.96 -5.80 57.38
CA GLU A 20 -15.89 -6.49 56.64
C GLU A 20 -16.24 -6.72 55.15
N ALA A 21 -17.52 -6.90 54.83
CA ALA A 21 -17.98 -7.02 53.45
C ALA A 21 -17.97 -5.65 52.73
N GLU A 22 -18.35 -4.58 53.43
CA GLU A 22 -18.30 -3.21 52.92
C GLU A 22 -16.87 -2.76 52.65
N GLU A 23 -15.93 -3.02 53.58
CA GLU A 23 -14.51 -2.73 53.40
C GLU A 23 -13.93 -3.48 52.19
N ARG A 24 -14.28 -4.77 52.03
CA ARG A 24 -13.89 -5.55 50.84
C ARG A 24 -14.45 -4.96 49.55
N ALA A 25 -15.71 -4.54 49.55
CA ALA A 25 -16.34 -3.91 48.38
C ALA A 25 -15.65 -2.58 48.01
N ILE A 26 -15.25 -1.78 49.00
CA ILE A 26 -14.49 -0.54 48.80
C ILE A 26 -13.11 -0.84 48.19
N GLU A 27 -12.39 -1.83 48.74
CA GLU A 27 -11.08 -2.23 48.23
C GLU A 27 -11.16 -2.75 46.79
N GLU A 28 -12.15 -3.60 46.49
CA GLU A 28 -12.38 -4.12 45.14
C GLU A 28 -12.76 -3.01 44.16
N SER A 29 -13.62 -2.07 44.58
CA SER A 29 -13.97 -0.90 43.80
C SER A 29 -12.75 -0.01 43.50
N ALA A 30 -11.85 0.17 44.47
CA ALA A 30 -10.60 0.91 44.26
C ALA A 30 -9.68 0.21 43.24
N LYS A 31 -9.57 -1.13 43.30
CA LYS A 31 -8.83 -1.92 42.31
C LYS A 31 -9.46 -1.80 40.92
N ALA A 32 -10.78 -1.92 40.82
CA ALA A 32 -11.51 -1.77 39.55
C ALA A 32 -11.30 -0.38 38.94
N SER A 33 -11.36 0.68 39.75
CA SER A 33 -11.08 2.05 39.32
C SER A 33 -9.65 2.23 38.78
N THR A 34 -8.68 1.59 39.44
CA THR A 34 -7.28 1.63 38.99
C THR A 34 -7.09 0.92 37.65
N LEU A 35 -7.67 -0.27 37.49
CA LEU A 35 -7.64 -1.02 36.23
C LEU A 35 -8.34 -0.25 35.11
N GLN A 36 -9.47 0.40 35.39
CA GLN A 36 -10.17 1.21 34.41
C GLN A 36 -9.33 2.39 33.91
N ARG A 37 -8.57 3.04 34.81
CA ARG A 37 -7.64 4.11 34.44
C ARG A 37 -6.50 3.58 33.56
N GLN A 38 -5.89 2.46 33.95
CA GLN A 38 -4.82 1.82 33.16
C GLN A 38 -5.30 1.44 31.76
N LEU A 39 -6.51 0.88 31.65
CA LEU A 39 -7.10 0.52 30.37
C LEU A 39 -7.33 1.74 29.48
N ALA A 40 -7.78 2.86 30.06
CA ALA A 40 -7.95 4.11 29.31
C ALA A 40 -6.60 4.65 28.81
N ASP A 41 -5.59 4.67 29.68
CA ASP A 41 -4.24 5.12 29.32
C ASP A 41 -3.63 4.24 28.22
N GLU A 42 -3.75 2.91 28.35
CA GLU A 42 -3.25 1.96 27.35
C GLU A 42 -3.99 2.11 26.01
N LYS A 43 -5.32 2.29 26.02
CA LYS A 43 -6.10 2.56 24.81
C LYS A 43 -5.61 3.81 24.08
N THR A 44 -5.32 4.89 24.81
CA THR A 44 -4.74 6.11 24.21
C THR A 44 -3.32 5.87 23.69
N GLY A 45 -2.51 5.09 24.43
CA GLY A 45 -1.17 4.69 24.04
C GLY A 45 -1.16 3.91 22.72
N ILE A 46 -1.96 2.85 22.61
CA ILE A 46 -2.11 2.03 21.40
C ILE A 46 -2.55 2.90 20.22
N THR A 47 -3.56 3.75 20.42
CA THR A 47 -4.04 4.67 19.37
C THR A 47 -2.91 5.57 18.85
N SER A 48 -2.09 6.12 19.75
CA SER A 48 -0.94 6.96 19.38
C SER A 48 0.14 6.16 18.64
N TRP A 49 0.39 4.91 19.05
CA TRP A 49 1.38 4.03 18.45
C TRP A 49 0.96 3.63 17.03
N ILE A 50 -0.30 3.26 16.82
CA ILE A 50 -0.87 2.96 15.49
C ILE A 50 -0.71 4.17 14.56
N LYS A 51 -1.05 5.38 15.01
CA LYS A 51 -0.88 6.60 14.21
C LYS A 51 0.58 6.81 13.81
N ARG A 52 1.52 6.61 14.74
CA ARG A 52 2.95 6.76 14.50
C ARG A 52 3.48 5.71 13.52
N ALA A 53 3.10 4.44 13.72
CA ALA A 53 3.49 3.33 12.86
C ALA A 53 2.97 3.51 11.43
N THR A 54 1.68 3.87 11.28
CA THR A 54 1.06 4.16 9.98
C THR A 54 1.79 5.29 9.26
N LYS A 55 2.07 6.40 9.97
CA LYS A 55 2.81 7.53 9.40
C LYS A 55 4.23 7.15 8.97
N ALA A 56 4.91 6.32 9.77
CA ALA A 56 6.24 5.82 9.43
C ALA A 56 6.19 4.93 8.18
N ALA A 57 5.24 3.99 8.10
CA ALA A 57 5.05 3.13 6.93
C ALA A 57 4.78 3.95 5.66
N ILE A 58 3.86 4.91 5.70
CA ILE A 58 3.55 5.80 4.57
C ILE A 58 4.81 6.55 4.10
N ARG A 59 5.61 7.10 5.03
CA ARG A 59 6.86 7.78 4.70
C ARG A 59 7.84 6.85 4.00
N THR A 60 8.03 5.63 4.53
CA THR A 60 8.92 4.64 3.92
C THR A 60 8.45 4.28 2.50
N PHE A 61 7.15 4.06 2.30
CA PHE A 61 6.61 3.82 0.96
C PHE A 61 6.85 5.02 0.04
N ALA A 62 6.52 6.24 0.48
CA ALA A 62 6.71 7.45 -0.32
C ALA A 62 8.18 7.63 -0.74
N THR A 63 9.14 7.43 0.17
CA THR A 63 10.56 7.50 -0.15
C THR A 63 10.97 6.42 -1.16
N LYS A 64 10.45 5.19 -1.02
CA LYS A 64 10.74 4.10 -1.96
C LYS A 64 10.17 4.39 -3.35
N PHE A 65 8.94 4.91 -3.44
CA PHE A 65 8.33 5.32 -4.70
C PHE A 65 9.08 6.47 -5.35
N GLN A 66 9.47 7.48 -4.57
CA GLN A 66 10.26 8.61 -5.07
C GLN A 66 11.59 8.13 -5.66
N GLY A 67 12.32 7.24 -4.96
CA GLY A 67 13.55 6.65 -5.46
C GLY A 67 13.35 5.87 -6.77
N LYS A 68 12.25 5.12 -6.91
CA LYS A 68 11.88 4.45 -8.16
C LYS A 68 11.61 5.44 -9.30
N ILE A 69 10.88 6.52 -9.02
CA ILE A 69 10.57 7.59 -9.99
C ILE A 69 11.87 8.25 -10.47
N ASP A 70 12.76 8.59 -9.55
CA ASP A 70 14.02 9.26 -9.89
C ASP A 70 14.92 8.34 -10.72
N HIS A 71 14.98 7.05 -10.36
CA HIS A 71 15.68 6.05 -11.17
C HIS A 71 15.08 5.90 -12.59
N ALA A 72 13.76 5.88 -12.72
CA ALA A 72 13.10 5.84 -14.02
C ALA A 72 13.39 7.10 -14.85
N LYS A 73 13.39 8.28 -14.22
CA LYS A 73 13.78 9.54 -14.88
C LYS A 73 15.22 9.50 -15.39
N GLU A 74 16.15 8.94 -14.61
CA GLU A 74 17.54 8.78 -15.05
C GLU A 74 17.67 7.81 -16.23
N LYS A 75 16.95 6.67 -16.22
CA LYS A 75 16.88 5.76 -17.39
C LYS A 75 16.31 6.46 -18.63
N ILE A 76 15.27 7.28 -18.49
CA ILE A 76 14.69 8.07 -19.59
C ILE A 76 15.72 9.08 -20.14
N LYS A 77 16.49 9.74 -19.28
CA LYS A 77 17.59 10.63 -19.72
C LYS A 77 18.68 9.85 -20.46
N ALA A 78 19.09 8.68 -19.93
CA ALA A 78 20.10 7.82 -20.53
C ALA A 78 19.68 7.26 -21.89
N LEU A 79 18.37 7.01 -22.10
CA LEU A 79 17.80 6.67 -23.40
C LEU A 79 17.97 7.80 -24.43
N GLY A 80 18.48 8.98 -24.06
CA GLY A 80 19.00 9.98 -24.99
C GLY A 80 17.94 10.60 -25.88
N GLY A 81 17.12 11.49 -25.30
CA GLY A 81 16.18 12.35 -26.04
C GLY A 81 14.73 11.87 -26.01
N ASN A 82 13.86 12.58 -26.74
CA ASN A 82 12.43 12.26 -26.82
C ASN A 82 12.26 10.85 -27.44
N PRO A 83 11.62 9.88 -26.75
CA PRO A 83 11.37 8.54 -27.27
C PRO A 83 10.70 8.55 -28.64
N LYS A 84 9.80 9.52 -28.87
CA LYS A 84 9.12 9.75 -30.15
C LYS A 84 10.12 10.08 -31.28
N LYS A 85 11.17 10.86 -30.99
CA LYS A 85 12.21 11.19 -31.97
C LYS A 85 13.05 9.96 -32.33
N LYS A 86 13.34 9.09 -31.37
CA LYS A 86 14.05 7.82 -31.63
C LYS A 86 13.21 6.83 -32.43
N LEU A 87 11.92 6.70 -32.13
CA LEU A 87 10.99 5.88 -32.93
C LEU A 87 10.91 6.36 -34.38
N VAL A 88 10.84 7.68 -34.59
CA VAL A 88 10.86 8.25 -35.95
C VAL A 88 12.18 7.95 -36.66
N GLN A 89 13.32 8.06 -35.97
CA GLN A 89 14.62 7.72 -36.54
C GLN A 89 14.73 6.23 -36.89
N LEU A 90 14.23 5.34 -36.03
CA LEU A 90 14.18 3.90 -36.30
C LEU A 90 13.29 3.58 -37.50
N ALA A 91 12.09 4.16 -37.58
CA ALA A 91 11.20 3.97 -38.71
C ALA A 91 11.83 4.46 -40.03
N GLN A 92 12.60 5.55 -39.99
CA GLN A 92 13.36 6.03 -41.15
C GLN A 92 14.47 5.04 -41.55
N VAL A 93 15.20 4.49 -40.58
CA VAL A 93 16.25 3.49 -40.85
C VAL A 93 15.63 2.22 -41.43
N GLU A 94 14.50 1.74 -40.87
CA GLU A 94 13.75 0.59 -41.38
C GLU A 94 13.30 0.81 -42.82
N ALA A 95 12.68 1.97 -43.12
CA ALA A 95 12.26 2.33 -44.46
C ALA A 95 13.45 2.41 -45.44
N ASN A 96 14.61 2.92 -44.98
CA ASN A 96 15.82 2.96 -45.79
C ASN A 96 16.36 1.53 -46.07
N ILE A 97 16.32 0.62 -45.10
CA ILE A 97 16.74 -0.78 -45.28
C ILE A 97 15.85 -1.46 -46.33
N GLU A 98 14.53 -1.32 -46.21
CA GLU A 98 13.58 -1.88 -47.17
C GLU A 98 13.75 -1.26 -48.56
N PHE A 99 13.98 0.05 -48.65
CA PHE A 99 14.27 0.72 -49.92
C PHE A 99 15.54 0.18 -50.58
N THR A 100 16.61 -0.05 -49.81
CA THR A 100 17.84 -0.68 -50.31
C THR A 100 17.59 -2.13 -50.76
N ARG A 101 16.76 -2.90 -50.04
CA ARG A 101 16.36 -4.25 -50.46
C ARG A 101 15.67 -4.23 -51.81
N ILE A 102 14.70 -3.32 -51.99
CA ILE A 102 13.97 -3.15 -53.26
C ILE A 102 14.93 -2.76 -54.39
N LEU A 103 15.87 -1.84 -54.15
CA LEU A 103 16.87 -1.46 -55.15
C LEU A 103 17.84 -2.59 -55.51
N ARG A 104 18.17 -3.45 -54.54
CA ARG A 104 19.04 -4.62 -54.72
C ARG A 104 18.35 -5.77 -55.47
N GLU A 105 17.02 -5.87 -55.40
CA GLU A 105 16.23 -6.92 -56.06
C GLU A 105 15.88 -6.56 -57.53
N ALA A 106 16.25 -5.36 -57.99
CA ALA A 106 16.36 -5.01 -59.40
C ALA A 106 17.65 -5.61 -60.01
N PRO A 107 17.66 -6.05 -61.28
CA PRO A 107 18.68 -6.97 -61.79
C PRO A 107 20.10 -6.35 -61.78
N ASP A 108 20.96 -7.06 -61.05
CA ASP A 108 22.43 -7.14 -61.07
C ASP A 108 23.25 -5.88 -61.38
N SER A 109 23.76 -5.21 -60.34
CA SER A 109 25.19 -4.79 -60.26
C SER A 109 25.60 -4.04 -58.97
N PHE A 110 25.52 -4.59 -57.75
CA PHE A 110 26.06 -3.89 -56.55
C PHE A 110 26.71 -4.84 -55.50
N ASP A 111 27.52 -5.78 -55.98
CA ASP A 111 28.09 -6.87 -55.15
C ASP A 111 29.20 -6.43 -54.16
N THR A 112 29.51 -5.14 -54.06
CA THR A 112 30.55 -4.59 -53.18
C THR A 112 30.01 -3.81 -51.98
N GLU A 113 28.70 -3.54 -51.93
CA GLU A 113 28.05 -2.82 -50.81
C GLU A 113 27.31 -3.78 -49.86
N ALA A 114 26.78 -4.90 -50.37
CA ALA A 114 26.14 -5.94 -49.56
C ALA A 114 27.09 -6.55 -48.50
N THR A 115 28.41 -6.56 -48.77
CA THR A 115 29.42 -7.03 -47.82
C THR A 115 29.62 -6.05 -46.64
N LYS A 116 29.30 -4.77 -46.81
CA LYS A 116 29.34 -3.78 -45.73
C LYS A 116 28.10 -3.90 -44.85
N ASP A 117 26.92 -4.10 -45.39
CA ASP A 117 25.68 -4.22 -44.59
C ASP A 117 25.68 -5.46 -43.67
N VAL A 118 26.26 -6.58 -44.11
CA VAL A 118 26.44 -7.78 -43.27
C VAL A 118 27.34 -7.50 -42.05
N ALA A 119 28.27 -6.54 -42.16
CA ALA A 119 29.15 -6.16 -41.05
C ALA A 119 28.45 -5.30 -39.97
N TRP A 120 27.27 -4.71 -40.25
CA TRP A 120 26.52 -3.86 -39.30
C TRP A 120 25.42 -4.62 -38.54
N LEU A 121 25.03 -5.80 -39.02
CA LEU A 121 24.04 -6.69 -38.40
C LEU A 121 24.27 -6.96 -36.89
N PRO A 122 25.51 -7.17 -36.40
CA PRO A 122 25.77 -7.33 -34.98
C PRO A 122 25.46 -6.08 -34.13
N ASN A 123 25.65 -4.89 -34.68
CA ASN A 123 25.36 -3.63 -33.97
C ASN A 123 23.86 -3.37 -33.84
N VAL A 124 23.06 -3.77 -34.83
CA VAL A 124 21.58 -3.64 -34.80
C VAL A 124 20.95 -4.70 -33.90
N ALA A 125 21.39 -5.95 -33.98
CA ALA A 125 20.91 -7.05 -33.12
C ALA A 125 21.25 -6.84 -31.63
N SER A 126 22.35 -6.14 -31.32
CA SER A 126 22.72 -5.81 -29.94
C SER A 126 21.85 -4.74 -29.29
N GLY A 127 21.23 -3.86 -30.08
CA GLY A 127 20.35 -2.80 -29.59
C GLY A 127 19.02 -3.32 -29.05
N ASP A 128 18.48 -4.37 -29.67
CA ASP A 128 17.17 -4.94 -29.34
C ASP A 128 17.22 -5.70 -28.00
N ALA A 129 18.26 -6.51 -27.77
CA ALA A 129 18.46 -7.20 -26.50
C ALA A 129 18.65 -6.24 -25.30
N VAL A 130 19.29 -5.09 -25.53
CA VAL A 130 19.45 -4.04 -24.50
C VAL A 130 18.13 -3.32 -24.25
N PHE A 131 17.34 -3.07 -25.30
CA PHE A 131 16.01 -2.47 -25.19
C PHE A 131 15.05 -3.40 -24.43
N ASP A 132 14.98 -4.69 -24.80
CA ASP A 132 14.12 -5.68 -24.16
C ASP A 132 14.47 -5.88 -22.68
N SER A 133 15.75 -5.89 -22.33
CA SER A 133 16.21 -5.95 -20.94
C SER A 133 15.80 -4.70 -20.15
N LEU A 134 15.93 -3.51 -20.74
CA LEU A 134 15.48 -2.25 -20.12
C LEU A 134 13.96 -2.21 -19.97
N PHE A 135 13.21 -2.67 -20.97
CA PHE A 135 11.75 -2.72 -20.98
C PHE A 135 11.21 -3.71 -19.95
N ALA A 136 11.74 -4.93 -19.89
CA ALA A 136 11.38 -5.93 -18.91
C ALA A 136 11.70 -5.47 -17.48
N GLY A 137 12.86 -4.82 -17.27
CA GLY A 137 13.20 -4.21 -15.99
C GLY A 137 12.26 -3.07 -15.60
N LEU A 138 11.87 -2.22 -16.55
CA LEU A 138 10.94 -1.11 -16.31
C LEU A 138 9.54 -1.64 -15.96
N HIS A 139 9.07 -2.67 -16.66
CA HIS A 139 7.82 -3.36 -16.35
C HIS A 139 7.86 -3.97 -14.94
N SER A 140 8.95 -4.65 -14.56
CA SER A 140 9.13 -5.17 -13.19
C SER A 140 9.19 -4.07 -12.13
N ASP A 141 9.79 -2.92 -12.44
CA ASP A 141 9.92 -1.80 -11.51
C ASP A 141 8.57 -1.09 -11.27
N LEU A 142 7.69 -1.07 -12.29
CA LEU A 142 6.37 -0.45 -12.29
C LEU A 142 5.24 -1.36 -11.79
N VAL A 143 5.39 -2.69 -11.93
CA VAL A 143 4.43 -3.64 -11.37
C VAL A 143 4.44 -3.51 -9.84
N ILE A 144 3.33 -3.03 -9.30
CA ILE A 144 3.06 -3.04 -7.87
C ILE A 144 2.53 -4.45 -7.57
N SER A 145 3.43 -5.37 -7.21
CA SER A 145 2.98 -6.60 -6.55
C SER A 145 2.32 -6.19 -5.24
N LEU A 146 1.00 -6.38 -5.16
CA LEU A 146 0.29 -6.34 -3.89
C LEU A 146 1.00 -7.35 -2.95
N ILE A 147 1.13 -6.97 -1.68
CA ILE A 147 1.81 -7.71 -0.63
C ILE A 147 1.48 -9.21 -0.75
N SER A 148 2.50 -10.07 -0.86
CA SER A 148 2.31 -11.52 -0.92
C SER A 148 1.39 -11.96 0.23
N SER A 149 0.34 -12.72 -0.11
CA SER A 149 -0.59 -13.35 0.85
C SER A 149 0.11 -14.28 1.84
N ASP A 150 1.40 -14.58 1.65
CA ASP A 150 2.18 -15.45 2.54
C ASP A 150 2.66 -14.77 3.83
N SER A 151 2.47 -13.46 3.99
CA SER A 151 2.68 -12.77 5.28
C SER A 151 1.52 -13.03 6.27
N SER A 152 1.15 -14.30 6.42
CA SER A 152 0.23 -14.74 7.47
C SER A 152 0.98 -14.78 8.81
N GLY A 153 0.99 -13.64 9.49
CA GLY A 153 1.24 -13.63 10.92
C GLY A 153 0.10 -14.39 11.58
N THR A 154 0.36 -15.66 11.93
CA THR A 154 -0.41 -16.54 12.83
C THR A 154 -1.72 -15.93 13.37
N ALA A 155 -2.80 -16.06 12.61
CA ALA A 155 -4.15 -15.87 13.11
C ALA A 155 -4.49 -17.09 13.97
N ARG A 156 -4.27 -16.95 15.28
CA ARG A 156 -5.08 -17.71 16.24
C ARG A 156 -6.48 -17.13 16.14
N ASP A 157 -7.42 -18.03 15.88
CA ASP A 157 -8.86 -17.83 15.75
C ASP A 157 -9.30 -17.61 14.30
N ASN A 158 -10.11 -18.56 13.83
CA ASN A 158 -10.60 -18.72 12.45
C ASN A 158 -11.67 -17.69 12.10
N VAL A 159 -11.47 -16.43 12.50
CA VAL A 159 -12.38 -15.33 12.25
C VAL A 159 -11.99 -14.67 10.94
N SER A 160 -12.93 -14.60 10.01
CA SER A 160 -12.77 -13.92 8.72
C SER A 160 -12.32 -12.47 8.92
N LEU A 161 -11.41 -12.02 8.06
CA LEU A 161 -10.91 -10.65 8.05
C LEU A 161 -12.06 -9.63 7.92
N GLU A 162 -13.13 -9.98 7.21
CA GLU A 162 -14.35 -9.19 7.10
C GLU A 162 -15.05 -8.97 8.45
N THR A 163 -15.04 -9.98 9.33
CA THR A 163 -15.67 -9.91 10.66
C THR A 163 -14.89 -9.01 11.60
N LEU A 164 -13.56 -9.08 11.57
CA LEU A 164 -12.70 -8.17 12.32
C LEU A 164 -12.81 -6.73 11.79
N ALA A 165 -12.87 -6.54 10.47
CA ALA A 165 -13.01 -5.22 9.86
C ALA A 165 -14.34 -4.54 10.25
N ALA A 166 -15.44 -5.30 10.27
CA ALA A 166 -16.75 -4.81 10.68
C ALA A 166 -16.78 -4.36 12.16
N ASP A 167 -16.06 -5.05 13.05
CA ASP A 167 -16.00 -4.74 14.48
C ASP A 167 -15.30 -3.40 14.79
N VAL A 168 -14.34 -2.99 13.93
CA VAL A 168 -13.70 -1.67 13.99
C VAL A 168 -14.38 -0.62 13.10
N GLY A 169 -15.55 -0.95 12.53
CA GLY A 169 -16.38 -0.02 11.76
C GLY A 169 -16.02 0.15 10.29
N VAL A 170 -15.16 -0.71 9.73
CA VAL A 170 -14.76 -0.68 8.31
C VAL A 170 -15.77 -1.47 7.48
N ARG A 171 -16.61 -0.75 6.71
CA ARG A 171 -17.63 -1.36 5.82
C ARG A 171 -17.21 -1.49 4.36
N ALA A 172 -16.14 -0.82 3.95
CA ALA A 172 -15.64 -0.85 2.57
C ALA A 172 -14.11 -1.01 2.53
N PHE A 173 -13.62 -1.91 1.67
CA PHE A 173 -12.19 -2.20 1.48
C PHE A 173 -11.45 -1.10 0.69
N ASP A 174 -12.18 -0.15 0.09
CA ASP A 174 -11.63 0.96 -0.67
C ASP A 174 -11.13 2.12 0.21
N GLY A 175 -11.34 2.05 1.53
CA GLY A 175 -10.95 3.09 2.47
C GLY A 175 -11.81 4.35 2.39
N SER A 176 -12.96 4.30 1.70
CA SER A 176 -13.87 5.44 1.63
C SER A 176 -14.73 5.54 2.89
N MET A 177 -14.62 6.68 3.57
CA MET A 177 -15.44 7.03 4.73
C MET A 177 -16.73 7.75 4.33
N THR A 178 -17.06 7.78 3.02
CA THR A 178 -18.31 8.36 2.52
C THR A 178 -19.38 7.28 2.56
N GLY A 179 -20.08 7.21 3.69
CA GLY A 179 -21.39 6.58 3.70
C GLY A 179 -22.27 7.24 2.64
N GLU A 180 -23.06 6.42 1.95
CA GLU A 180 -24.18 6.87 1.12
C GLU A 180 -25.00 7.89 1.91
N LEU A 181 -24.82 9.17 1.61
CA LEU A 181 -25.79 10.19 1.93
C LEU A 181 -26.44 10.58 0.61
N GLY A 182 -27.75 10.39 0.58
CA GLY A 182 -28.58 10.46 -0.59
C GLY A 182 -28.42 11.77 -1.35
N VAL A 183 -28.55 11.61 -2.67
CA VAL A 183 -29.26 12.50 -3.61
C VAL A 183 -29.66 13.83 -2.99
N ASN A 184 -28.97 14.90 -3.40
CA ASN A 184 -29.64 16.12 -3.82
C ASN A 184 -28.87 16.70 -5.01
N HIS A 185 -29.61 16.81 -6.11
CA HIS A 185 -29.32 17.64 -7.27
C HIS A 185 -29.24 19.10 -6.81
N ASP A 186 -28.24 19.82 -7.31
CA ASP A 186 -28.37 21.12 -7.99
C ASP A 186 -27.08 21.96 -7.89
N ASP A 187 -26.81 22.65 -9.00
CA ASP A 187 -25.96 23.82 -9.20
C ASP A 187 -24.49 23.61 -9.64
N ASP A 188 -24.33 23.37 -10.95
CA ASP A 188 -23.73 24.29 -11.93
C ASP A 188 -22.54 25.17 -11.51
N GLU A 189 -21.33 24.83 -11.98
CA GLU A 189 -20.49 25.78 -12.74
C GLU A 189 -19.33 25.05 -13.44
N TYR A 190 -19.43 24.90 -14.76
CA TYR A 190 -18.31 24.49 -15.60
C TYR A 190 -17.36 25.67 -15.78
N VAL A 191 -16.20 25.64 -15.13
CA VAL A 191 -15.08 26.50 -15.52
C VAL A 191 -14.42 25.88 -16.75
N ASN A 192 -14.83 26.38 -17.91
CA ASN A 192 -14.13 26.20 -19.17
C ASN A 192 -12.79 26.96 -19.08
N ILE A 193 -11.66 26.27 -19.26
CA ILE A 193 -10.38 26.91 -19.51
C ILE A 193 -10.00 26.55 -20.95
N ASP A 194 -10.40 27.43 -21.86
CA ASP A 194 -9.88 27.46 -23.23
C ASP A 194 -8.54 28.21 -23.26
N ASP A 195 -7.60 27.63 -24.03
CA ASP A 195 -6.29 28.06 -24.56
C ASP A 195 -5.17 28.58 -23.63
#